data_AF-A0A1V9DM78-F1
#
_entry.id   AF-A0A1V9DM78-F1
#
_cell.length_a   1.000
_cell.length_b   1.000
_cell.length_c   1.000
_cell.angle_alpha   90.00
_cell.angle_beta   90.00
_cell.angle_gamma   90.00
#
_symmetry.space_group_name_H-M   'P 1'
#
loop_
_entity.id
_entity.type
_entity.pdbx_description
1 polymer ?
#
loop_
_entity_poly.entity_id
_entity_poly.type
_entity_poly.pdbx_seq_one_letter_code
_entity_poly.pdbx_strand_id
1 'polypeptide(L)'
;MEVKDPVFELLSSLEQIVLTRDATPATTEIQLQPAMPEPQRLRELTGMKVDEFAKVMGVSVSSVKSWEARRTRPSATAQKLMKLLHANPYLGRQLLD
;
A
#
# COMPACT_ATOMS: atom_id res chain seq x y z
N MET A 1 -21.75 -43.73 2.17
CA MET A 1 -21.54 -42.36 2.69
C MET A 1 -20.85 -42.53 4.03
N GLU A 2 -19.53 -42.38 4.09
CA GLU A 2 -18.78 -42.42 5.34
C GLU A 2 -19.16 -41.20 6.18
N VAL A 3 -19.83 -41.46 7.31
CA VAL A 3 -20.17 -40.44 8.29
C VAL A 3 -18.88 -40.11 9.01
N LYS A 4 -18.15 -39.12 8.51
CA LYS A 4 -16.93 -38.62 9.13
C LYS A 4 -17.28 -38.21 10.56
N ASP A 5 -16.66 -38.84 11.54
CA ASP A 5 -17.02 -38.73 12.95
C ASP A 5 -17.12 -37.25 13.37
N PRO A 6 -18.30 -36.77 13.80
CA PRO A 6 -18.53 -35.35 14.06
C PRO A 6 -17.66 -34.84 15.22
N VAL A 7 -17.24 -35.73 16.11
CA VAL A 7 -16.32 -35.44 17.22
C VAL A 7 -14.91 -35.17 16.70
N PHE A 8 -14.50 -35.85 15.62
CA PHE A 8 -13.18 -35.65 15.01
C PHE A 8 -13.06 -34.28 14.34
N GLU A 9 -14.12 -33.84 13.65
CA GLU A 9 -14.19 -32.48 13.07
C GLU A 9 -14.09 -31.39 14.15
N LEU A 10 -14.78 -31.58 15.29
CA LEU A 10 -14.74 -30.63 16.40
C LEU A 10 -13.36 -30.58 17.07
N LEU A 11 -12.71 -31.73 17.26
CA LEU A 11 -11.36 -31.80 17.82
C LEU A 11 -10.33 -31.17 16.88
N SER A 12 -10.44 -31.41 15.57
CA SER A 12 -9.58 -30.77 14.57
C SER A 12 -9.77 -29.25 14.54
N SER A 13 -11.02 -28.78 14.65
CA SER A 13 -11.32 -27.35 14.73
C SER A 13 -10.74 -26.70 15.99
N LEU A 14 -10.82 -27.36 17.15
CA LEU A 14 -10.23 -26.87 18.40
C LEU A 14 -8.70 -26.85 18.36
N GLU A 15 -8.06 -27.86 17.77
CA GLU A 15 -6.61 -27.86 17.56
C GLU A 15 -6.16 -26.68 16.69
N GLN A 16 -6.88 -26.40 15.59
CA GLN A 16 -6.57 -25.26 14.73
C GLN A 16 -6.65 -23.92 15.48
N ILE A 17 -7.64 -23.75 16.36
CA ILE A 17 -7.84 -22.52 17.16
C ILE A 17 -6.75 -22.35 18.22
N VAL A 18 -6.31 -23.44 18.86
CA VAL A 18 -5.24 -23.39 19.87
C VAL A 18 -3.88 -23.09 19.21
N LEU A 19 -3.59 -23.71 18.06
CA LEU A 19 -2.35 -23.48 17.32
C LEU A 19 -2.25 -22.07 16.70
N THR A 20 -3.38 -21.45 16.33
CA THR A 20 -3.40 -20.07 15.82
C THR A 20 -3.40 -19.00 16.91
N ARG A 21 -3.55 -19.37 18.18
CA ARG A 21 -3.69 -18.40 19.29
C ARG A 21 -2.40 -17.68 19.67
N ASP A 22 -1.25 -18.26 19.36
CA ASP A 22 0.08 -17.65 19.58
C ASP A 22 0.57 -16.83 18.37
N ALA A 23 -0.17 -16.84 17.26
CA ALA A 23 0.00 -15.85 16.21
C ALA A 23 -0.93 -14.69 16.54
N THR A 24 -0.41 -13.74 17.31
CA THR A 24 -0.93 -12.38 17.35
C THR A 24 -1.41 -11.97 15.95
N PRO A 25 -2.62 -11.39 15.77
CA PRO A 25 -2.94 -10.74 14.52
C PRO A 25 -2.02 -9.52 14.45
N ALA A 26 -0.83 -9.73 13.92
CA ALA A 26 0.04 -8.68 13.47
C ALA A 26 -0.80 -7.89 12.47
N THR A 27 -1.39 -6.82 12.98
CA THR A 27 -1.92 -5.71 12.20
C THR A 27 -0.72 -5.08 11.55
N THR A 28 -0.15 -5.71 10.54
CA THR A 28 0.97 -5.14 9.80
C THR A 28 1.14 -5.90 8.50
N GLU A 29 1.25 -5.10 7.44
CA GLU A 29 1.84 -5.46 6.16
C GLU A 29 0.87 -6.14 5.19
N ILE A 30 0.01 -5.29 4.62
CA ILE A 30 -0.34 -5.36 3.20
C ILE A 30 0.86 -5.91 2.45
N GLN A 31 0.73 -7.15 1.97
CA GLN A 31 1.73 -7.83 1.15
C GLN A 31 2.14 -6.88 0.02
N LEU A 32 3.31 -6.26 0.17
CA LEU A 32 3.95 -5.49 -0.88
C LEU A 32 4.32 -6.49 -1.98
N GLN A 33 3.41 -6.64 -2.94
CA GLN A 33 3.72 -7.15 -4.27
C GLN A 33 4.98 -6.45 -4.80
N PRO A 34 5.76 -7.06 -5.73
CA PRO A 34 7.00 -6.49 -6.27
C PRO A 34 6.66 -5.35 -7.21
N ALA A 35 6.10 -4.30 -6.64
CA ALA A 35 5.21 -3.46 -7.37
C ALA A 35 5.86 -2.10 -7.45
N MET A 36 5.64 -1.50 -8.61
CA MET A 36 6.04 -0.15 -9.03
C MET A 36 6.29 0.79 -7.84
N PRO A 37 7.34 1.63 -7.90
CA PRO A 37 7.61 2.62 -6.87
C PRO A 37 6.30 3.29 -6.45
N GLU A 38 6.06 3.36 -5.14
CA GLU A 38 4.91 4.06 -4.55
C GLU A 38 4.56 5.38 -5.27
N PRO A 39 5.53 6.29 -5.57
CA PRO A 39 5.22 7.52 -6.30
C PRO A 39 4.80 7.31 -7.76
N GLN A 40 5.31 6.27 -8.42
CA GLN A 40 4.93 5.93 -9.79
C GLN A 40 3.48 5.42 -9.84
N ARG A 41 3.10 4.55 -8.90
CA ARG A 41 1.71 4.08 -8.76
C ARG A 41 0.78 5.23 -8.46
N LEU A 42 1.18 6.11 -7.54
CA LEU A 42 0.36 7.22 -7.12
C LEU A 42 0.09 8.18 -8.30
N ARG A 43 1.12 8.46 -9.09
CA ARG A 43 1.00 9.25 -10.32
C ARG A 43 0.06 8.61 -11.35
N GLU A 44 0.15 7.29 -11.53
CA GLU A 44 -0.74 6.56 -12.44
C GLU A 44 -2.19 6.55 -11.93
N LEU A 45 -2.38 6.41 -10.62
CA LEU A 45 -3.68 6.42 -9.97
C LEU A 45 -4.37 7.79 -10.06
N THR A 46 -3.60 8.88 -9.97
CA THR A 46 -4.13 10.24 -10.18
C THR A 46 -4.28 10.61 -11.66
N GLY A 47 -3.70 9.83 -12.56
CA GLY A 47 -3.68 10.09 -14.00
C GLY A 47 -2.83 11.30 -14.41
N MET A 48 -1.82 11.64 -13.60
CA MET A 48 -0.98 12.82 -13.81
C MET A 48 0.29 12.50 -14.60
N LYS A 49 0.78 13.50 -15.34
CA LYS A 49 2.14 13.45 -15.89
C LYS A 49 3.18 13.69 -14.80
N VAL A 50 4.45 13.37 -15.10
CA VAL A 50 5.55 13.55 -14.14
C VAL A 50 5.74 15.02 -13.77
N ASP A 51 5.52 15.95 -14.70
CA ASP A 51 5.61 17.39 -14.43
C ASP A 51 4.47 17.90 -13.54
N GLU A 52 3.26 17.41 -13.76
CA GLU A 52 2.08 17.74 -12.96
C GLU A 52 2.24 17.20 -11.54
N PHE A 53 2.66 15.94 -11.41
CA PHE A 53 2.95 15.34 -10.12
C PHE A 53 4.06 16.09 -9.39
N ALA A 54 5.10 16.54 -10.09
CA ALA A 54 6.17 17.35 -9.50
C ALA A 54 5.63 18.70 -8.96
N LYS A 55 4.75 19.37 -9.70
CA LYS A 55 4.08 20.61 -9.25
C LYS A 55 3.23 20.38 -8.00
N VAL A 56 2.37 19.36 -8.01
CA VAL A 56 1.51 18.99 -6.88
C VAL A 56 2.34 18.67 -5.63
N MET A 57 3.45 17.96 -5.83
CA MET A 57 4.37 17.58 -4.75
C MET A 57 5.31 18.73 -4.32
N GLY A 58 5.35 19.85 -5.04
CA GLY A 58 6.27 20.97 -4.78
C GLY A 58 7.75 20.61 -4.95
N VAL A 59 8.08 19.64 -5.81
CA VAL A 59 9.45 19.17 -6.04
C VAL A 59 9.85 19.27 -7.51
N SER A 60 11.13 19.08 -7.80
CA SER A 60 11.60 19.04 -9.18
C SER A 60 11.17 17.74 -9.90
N VAL A 61 11.00 17.81 -11.22
CA VAL A 61 10.77 16.62 -12.08
C VAL A 61 11.87 15.57 -11.87
N SER A 62 13.11 16.01 -11.67
CA SER A 62 14.26 15.16 -11.39
C SER A 62 14.11 14.39 -10.08
N SER A 63 13.53 15.02 -9.05
CA SER A 63 13.23 14.40 -7.77
C SER A 63 12.20 13.29 -7.93
N VAL A 64 11.11 13.54 -8.66
CA VAL A 64 10.08 12.53 -8.96
C VAL A 64 10.69 11.35 -9.71
N LYS A 65 11.45 11.60 -10.78
CA LYS A 65 12.17 10.56 -11.53
C LYS A 65 13.13 9.77 -10.66
N SER A 66 13.80 10.41 -9.70
CA SER A 66 14.73 9.73 -8.78
C SER A 66 13.98 8.85 -7.77
N TRP A 67 12.79 9.25 -7.35
CA TRP A 67 11.92 8.43 -6.50
C TRP A 67 11.34 7.24 -7.27
N GLU A 68 10.88 7.45 -8.51
CA GLU A 68 10.45 6.36 -9.40
C GLU A 68 11.62 5.41 -9.73
N ALA A 69 12.84 5.92 -9.89
CA ALA A 69 14.02 5.08 -10.07
C ALA A 69 14.55 4.44 -8.76
N ARG A 70 13.85 4.62 -7.63
CA ARG A 70 14.27 4.18 -6.27
C ARG A 70 15.67 4.66 -5.85
N ARG A 71 16.22 5.69 -6.49
CA ARG A 71 17.55 6.26 -6.18
C ARG A 71 17.54 7.11 -4.92
N THR A 72 16.41 7.73 -4.61
CA THR A 72 16.27 8.64 -3.46
C THR A 72 14.94 8.39 -2.77
N ARG A 73 14.92 8.56 -1.44
CA ARG A 73 13.68 8.46 -0.67
C ARG A 73 13.00 9.84 -0.58
N PRO A 74 11.68 9.92 -0.75
CA PRO A 74 10.94 11.16 -0.50
C PRO A 74 11.09 11.60 0.97
N SER A 75 11.07 12.91 1.20
CA SER A 75 11.10 13.48 2.55
C SER A 75 9.84 13.10 3.34
N ALA A 76 9.88 13.20 4.66
CA ALA A 76 8.73 12.90 5.51
C ALA A 76 7.48 13.71 5.13
N THR A 77 7.66 14.97 4.69
CA THR A 77 6.58 15.83 4.21
C THR A 77 6.01 15.32 2.88
N ALA A 78 6.87 14.97 1.92
CA ALA A 78 6.43 14.39 0.66
C ALA A 78 5.69 13.06 0.86
N GLN A 79 6.15 12.21 1.78
CA GLN A 79 5.47 10.97 2.13
C GLN A 79 4.07 11.20 2.72
N LYS A 80 3.88 12.23 3.56
CA LYS A 80 2.55 12.60 4.06
C LYS A 80 1.64 13.06 2.93
N LEU A 81 2.14 13.88 2.02
CA LEU A 81 1.36 14.36 0.87
C LEU A 81 0.99 13.21 -0.07
N MET A 82 1.91 12.26 -0.28
CA MET A 82 1.63 11.04 -1.05
C MET A 82 0.51 10.21 -0.42
N LYS A 83 0.52 10.03 0.91
CA LYS A 83 -0.57 9.34 1.63
C LYS A 83 -1.91 10.07 1.48
N LEU A 84 -1.89 11.40 1.49
CA LEU A 84 -3.11 12.20 1.27
C LEU A 84 -3.64 12.06 -0.16
N LEU A 85 -2.77 12.10 -1.17
CA LEU A 85 -3.14 11.83 -2.57
C LEU A 85 -3.68 10.42 -2.76
N HIS A 86 -3.15 9.44 -2.02
CA HIS A 86 -3.63 8.06 -2.05
C HIS A 86 -5.04 7.95 -1.43
N ALA A 87 -5.30 8.67 -0.34
CA ALA A 87 -6.60 8.71 0.30
C ALA A 87 -7.65 9.50 -0.52
N ASN A 88 -7.22 10.53 -1.25
CA ASN A 88 -8.10 11.32 -2.09
C ASN A 88 -7.38 11.74 -3.41
N PRO A 89 -7.60 10.99 -4.51
CA PRO A 89 -6.95 11.26 -5.79
C PRO A 89 -7.43 12.54 -6.47
N TYR A 90 -8.59 13.10 -6.08
CA TYR A 90 -9.09 14.36 -6.62
C TYR A 90 -8.29 15.57 -6.10
N LEU A 91 -7.69 15.46 -4.90
CA LEU A 91 -6.88 16.54 -4.32
C LEU A 91 -5.72 16.93 -5.21
N GLY A 92 -5.06 15.95 -5.85
CA GLY A 92 -3.94 16.28 -6.72
C GLY A 92 -4.38 17.13 -7.92
N ARG A 93 -5.60 16.95 -8.43
CA ARG A 93 -6.13 17.81 -9.51
C ARG A 93 -6.49 19.20 -9.00
N GLN A 94 -6.99 19.32 -7.77
CA GLN A 94 -7.25 20.62 -7.14
C GLN A 94 -5.97 21.40 -6.84
N LEU A 95 -4.84 20.72 -6.63
CA LEU A 95 -3.53 21.33 -6.42
C LEU A 95 -2.84 21.77 -7.73
N LEU A 96 -3.42 21.43 -8.89
CA LEU A 96 -2.95 21.85 -10.21
C LEU A 96 -3.60 23.15 -10.70
N ASP A 97 -4.72 23.55 -10.10
CA ASP A 97 -5.47 24.79 -10.33
C ASP A 97 -4.90 25.94 -9.47
#